data_AF-A0A166I551-F1
#
_entry.id   AF-A0A166I551-F1
#
_cell.length_a   1.000
_cell.length_b   1.000
_cell.length_c   1.000
_cell.angle_alpha   90.00
_cell.angle_beta   90.00
_cell.angle_gamma   90.00
#
_symmetry.space_group_name_H-M   'P 1'
#
loop_
_entity.id
_entity.type
_entity.pdbx_description
1 polymer ?
#
loop_
_entity_poly.entity_id
_entity_poly.type
_entity_poly.pdbx_seq_one_letter_code
_entity_poly.pdbx_strand_id
1 'polypeptide(L)'
;MNILLPLAKAAIAFVWFVLIVNIFHPFPGNAAIALYIMTAFLFFMHGLQMLIFIGAFGDKIEMTRWEKWSILIFGIFALLDIRRKYMM
;
A
#
# COMPACT_ATOMS: atom_id res chain seq x y z
N MET A 1 -15.72 -7.53 11.53
CA MET A 1 -14.53 -6.80 11.05
C MET A 1 -13.31 -7.68 10.74
N ASN A 2 -13.30 -8.96 11.17
CA ASN A 2 -12.10 -9.81 11.13
C ASN A 2 -11.70 -10.26 9.72
N ILE A 3 -12.65 -10.46 8.79
CA ILE A 3 -12.33 -10.92 7.43
C ILE A 3 -12.14 -9.77 6.42
N LEU A 4 -12.70 -8.59 6.69
CA LEU A 4 -12.70 -7.47 5.75
C LEU A 4 -11.30 -6.89 5.54
N LEU A 5 -10.50 -6.79 6.62
CA LEU A 5 -9.14 -6.26 6.53
C LEU A 5 -8.20 -7.17 5.72
N PRO A 6 -8.11 -8.49 6.00
CA PRO A 6 -7.28 -9.37 5.17
C PRO A 6 -7.79 -9.46 3.73
N LEU A 7 -9.11 -9.45 3.51
CA LEU A 7 -9.69 -9.41 2.15
C LEU A 7 -9.28 -8.14 1.40
N ALA A 8 -9.33 -6.97 2.05
CA ALA A 8 -8.91 -5.72 1.44
C ALA A 8 -7.41 -5.69 1.13
N LYS A 9 -6.55 -6.22 2.02
CA LYS A 9 -5.11 -6.39 1.75
C LYS A 9 -4.86 -7.31 0.56
N ALA A 10 -5.61 -8.41 0.45
CA ALA A 10 -5.53 -9.33 -0.69
C ALA A 10 -5.95 -8.64 -2.00
N ALA A 11 -7.02 -7.84 -1.98
CA ALA A 11 -7.44 -7.05 -3.14
C ALA A 11 -6.37 -6.05 -3.59
N ILE A 12 -5.73 -5.34 -2.67
CA ILE A 12 -4.64 -4.41 -3.01
C ILE A 12 -3.40 -5.15 -3.52
N ALA A 13 -3.07 -6.31 -2.96
CA ALA A 13 -2.00 -7.15 -3.50
C ALA A 13 -2.30 -7.58 -4.95
N PHE A 14 -3.56 -7.91 -5.26
CA PHE A 14 -3.98 -8.21 -6.62
C PHE A 14 -3.88 -7.00 -7.55
N VAL A 15 -4.22 -5.79 -7.08
CA VAL A 15 -3.99 -4.56 -7.86
C VAL A 15 -2.50 -4.37 -8.17
N TRP A 16 -1.62 -4.50 -7.16
CA TRP A 16 -0.17 -4.45 -7.39
C TRP A 16 0.30 -5.47 -8.42
N PHE A 17 -0.20 -6.71 -8.34
CA PHE A 17 0.11 -7.73 -9.33
C PHE A 17 -0.25 -7.28 -10.75
N VAL A 18 -1.46 -6.76 -10.98
CA VAL A 18 -1.88 -6.26 -12.31
C VAL A 18 -0.99 -5.10 -12.78
N LEU A 19 -0.67 -4.16 -11.89
CA LEU A 19 0.17 -3.00 -12.21
C LEU A 19 1.60 -3.43 -12.58
N ILE A 20 2.18 -4.35 -11.82
CA ILE A 20 3.52 -4.90 -12.09
C ILE A 20 3.52 -5.69 -13.40
N VAL A 21 2.49 -6.51 -13.65
CA VAL A 21 2.32 -7.20 -14.94
C VAL A 21 2.30 -6.19 -16.09
N ASN A 22 1.59 -5.08 -15.95
CA ASN A 22 1.56 -4.05 -17.00
C ASN A 22 2.94 -3.38 -17.25
N ILE A 23 3.84 -3.35 -16.27
CA ILE A 23 5.20 -2.82 -16.47
C ILE A 23 6.04 -3.75 -17.36
N PHE A 24 5.94 -5.06 -17.14
CA PHE A 24 6.73 -6.05 -17.90
C PHE A 24 6.05 -6.53 -19.18
N HIS A 25 4.73 -6.55 -19.19
CA HIS A 25 3.88 -7.00 -20.28
C HIS A 25 2.67 -6.05 -20.42
N PRO A 26 2.85 -4.89 -21.09
CA PRO A 26 1.83 -3.86 -21.15
C PRO A 26 0.53 -4.34 -21.79
N PHE A 27 -0.60 -3.94 -21.20
CA PHE A 27 -1.92 -4.20 -21.79
C PHE A 27 -2.12 -3.36 -23.07
N PRO A 28 -2.94 -3.83 -24.03
CA PRO A 28 -3.10 -3.12 -25.30
C PRO A 28 -3.77 -1.75 -25.15
N GLY A 29 -3.31 -0.80 -25.98
CA GLY A 29 -3.93 0.52 -26.14
C GLY A 29 -3.90 1.39 -24.88
N ASN A 30 -4.99 2.12 -24.64
CA ASN A 30 -5.09 3.11 -23.56
C ASN A 30 -5.06 2.48 -22.15
N ALA A 31 -5.29 1.16 -22.04
CA ALA A 31 -5.23 0.45 -20.77
C ALA A 31 -3.83 0.53 -20.14
N ALA A 32 -2.76 0.35 -20.92
CA ALA A 32 -1.40 0.45 -20.39
C ALA A 32 -1.09 1.84 -19.85
N ILE A 33 -1.51 2.90 -20.56
CA ILE A 33 -1.30 4.29 -20.15
C ILE A 33 -2.01 4.56 -18.82
N ALA A 34 -3.27 4.16 -18.71
CA ALA A 34 -4.02 4.28 -17.46
C ALA A 34 -3.33 3.54 -16.32
N LEU A 35 -2.87 2.31 -16.55
CA LEU A 35 -2.18 1.51 -15.53
C LEU A 35 -0.81 2.08 -15.15
N TYR A 36 -0.08 2.74 -16.05
CA TYR A 36 1.14 3.48 -15.68
C TYR A 36 0.84 4.66 -14.76
N ILE A 37 -0.17 5.45 -15.08
CA ILE A 37 -0.60 6.57 -14.24
C ILE A 37 -1.05 6.05 -12.88
N MET A 38 -1.85 4.97 -12.84
CA MET A 38 -2.28 4.33 -11.61
C MET A 38 -1.11 3.79 -10.79
N THR A 39 -0.10 3.20 -11.44
CA THR A 39 1.11 2.70 -10.76
C THR A 39 1.85 3.84 -10.08
N ALA A 40 2.10 4.93 -10.81
CA ALA A 40 2.76 6.11 -10.27
C ALA A 40 1.94 6.68 -9.10
N PHE A 41 0.64 6.90 -9.30
CA PHE A 41 -0.24 7.44 -8.27
C PHE A 41 -0.27 6.56 -7.02
N LEU A 42 -0.44 5.24 -7.17
CA LEU A 42 -0.47 4.30 -6.05
C LEU A 42 0.85 4.33 -5.28
N PHE A 43 1.98 4.25 -5.99
CA PHE A 43 3.31 4.28 -5.39
C PHE A 43 3.56 5.58 -4.61
N PHE A 44 3.27 6.73 -5.20
CA PHE A 44 3.47 8.02 -4.54
C PHE A 44 2.52 8.23 -3.37
N MET A 45 1.23 7.88 -3.52
CA MET A 45 0.25 8.05 -2.44
C MET A 45 0.56 7.14 -1.26
N HIS A 46 0.89 5.88 -1.50
CA HIS A 46 1.28 4.97 -0.42
C HIS A 46 2.64 5.34 0.18
N GLY A 47 3.59 5.80 -0.63
CA GLY A 47 4.87 6.33 -0.16
C GLY A 47 4.68 7.54 0.75
N LEU A 48 3.83 8.50 0.34
CA LEU A 48 3.46 9.65 1.15
C LEU A 48 2.79 9.23 2.46
N GLN A 49 1.87 8.27 2.43
CA GLN A 49 1.25 7.71 3.64
C GLN A 49 2.28 7.09 4.58
N MET A 50 3.25 6.34 4.04
CA MET A 50 4.35 5.75 4.81
C MET A 50 5.21 6.84 5.45
N LEU A 51 5.61 7.85 4.69
CA LEU A 51 6.44 8.96 5.18
C LEU A 51 5.73 9.79 6.25
N ILE A 52 4.46 10.14 6.03
CA ILE A 52 3.65 10.86 7.02
C ILE A 52 3.54 10.04 8.30
N PHE A 53 3.29 8.73 8.19
CA PHE A 53 3.13 7.89 9.37
C PHE A 53 4.43 7.73 10.16
N ILE A 54 5.55 7.49 9.47
CA ILE A 54 6.88 7.43 10.11
C ILE A 54 7.22 8.78 10.76
N GLY A 55 6.96 9.90 10.08
CA GLY A 55 7.24 11.23 10.64
C GLY A 55 6.36 11.59 11.84
N ALA A 56 5.08 11.19 11.84
CA ALA A 56 4.14 11.55 12.91
C ALA A 56 4.21 10.62 14.14
N PHE A 57 4.58 9.35 13.93
CA PHE A 57 4.50 8.30 14.95
C PHE A 57 5.80 7.52 15.17
N GLY A 58 6.84 7.72 14.35
CA GLY A 58 8.08 6.91 14.41
C GLY A 58 8.80 6.94 15.77
N ASP A 59 8.74 8.06 16.48
CA ASP A 59 9.35 8.20 17.82
C ASP A 59 8.43 7.76 18.95
N LYS A 60 7.15 7.47 18.64
CA LYS A 60 6.11 7.11 19.60
C LYS A 60 5.84 5.61 19.63
N ILE A 61 6.17 4.89 18.57
CA ILE A 61 5.95 3.45 18.42
C ILE A 61 7.16 2.76 17.81
N GLU A 62 7.65 1.70 18.45
CA GLU A 62 8.72 0.86 17.90
C GLU A 62 8.19 -0.03 16.78
N MET A 63 8.21 0.51 15.57
CA MET A 63 7.82 -0.22 14.37
C MET A 63 8.96 -1.03 13.78
N THR A 64 8.66 -2.27 13.43
CA THR A 64 9.53 -3.10 12.61
C THR A 64 9.71 -2.52 11.21
N ARG A 65 10.81 -2.89 10.55
CA ARG A 65 11.07 -2.51 9.15
C ARG A 65 9.93 -2.99 8.22
N TRP A 66 9.39 -4.18 8.47
CA TRP A 66 8.28 -4.72 7.68
C TRP A 66 7.01 -3.89 7.81
N GLU A 67 6.65 -3.43 9.01
CA GLU A 67 5.47 -2.58 9.20
C GLU A 67 5.56 -1.29 8.40
N LYS A 68 6.75 -0.67 8.34
CA LYS A 68 7.00 0.51 7.50
C LYS A 68 6.74 0.22 6.02
N TRP A 69 7.39 -0.82 5.46
CA TRP A 69 7.21 -1.21 4.06
C TRP A 69 5.80 -1.71 3.73
N SER A 70 5.10 -2.29 4.70
CA SER A 70 3.73 -2.75 4.50
C SER A 70 2.77 -1.60 4.21
N ILE A 71 3.07 -0.37 4.65
CA ILE A 71 2.30 0.83 4.31
C ILE A 71 2.46 1.19 2.83
N LEU A 72 3.66 1.04 2.27
CA LEU A 72 3.85 1.25 0.83
C LEU A 72 3.02 0.26 -0.01
N ILE A 73 2.90 -0.98 0.46
CA ILE A 73 2.17 -2.03 -0.26
C ILE A 73 0.66 -1.89 -0.04
N PHE A 74 0.20 -1.79 1.21
CA PHE A 74 -1.23 -1.89 1.54
C PHE A 74 -1.89 -0.54 1.92
N GLY A 75 -1.14 0.56 1.90
CA GLY A 75 -1.63 1.90 2.21
C GLY A 75 -2.31 1.96 3.57
N ILE A 76 -3.52 2.51 3.59
CA ILE A 76 -4.33 2.68 4.82
C ILE A 76 -4.65 1.36 5.53
N PHE A 77 -4.70 0.22 4.83
CA PHE A 77 -4.99 -1.06 5.47
C PHE A 77 -3.85 -1.53 6.37
N ALA A 78 -2.58 -1.24 6.02
CA ALA A 78 -1.46 -1.46 6.92
C ALA A 78 -1.49 -0.46 8.08
N LEU A 79 -1.81 0.81 7.83
CA LEU A 79 -1.97 1.82 8.89
C LEU A 79 -3.02 1.41 9.94
N LEU A 80 -4.17 0.91 9.50
CA LEU A 80 -5.22 0.41 10.39
C LEU A 80 -4.76 -0.78 11.23
N ASP A 81 -3.94 -1.66 10.65
CA ASP A 81 -3.41 -2.83 11.32
C ASP A 81 -2.36 -2.45 12.38
N ILE A 82 -1.42 -1.56 12.02
CA ILE A 82 -0.41 -1.03 12.93
C ILE A 82 -1.08 -0.25 14.07
N ARG A 83 -2.05 0.61 13.75
CA ARG A 83 -2.81 1.35 14.77
C ARG A 83 -3.52 0.41 15.75
N ARG A 84 -4.12 -0.69 15.27
CA ARG A 84 -4.75 -1.70 16.14
C ARG A 84 -3.75 -2.46 17.00
N LYS A 85 -2.50 -2.58 16.56
CA LYS A 85 -1.46 -3.31 17.29
C LYS A 85 -0.82 -2.47 18.42
N TYR A 86 -0.68 -1.16 18.21
CA TYR A 86 0.09 -0.29 19.11
C TYR A 86 -0.72 0.78 19.84
N MET A 87 -1.93 1.10 19.38
CA MET A 87 -2.71 2.26 19.87
C MET A 87 -4.13 1.90 20.33
N MET A 88 -4.53 0.64 20.24
CA MET A 88 -5.73 0.08 20.87
C MET A 88 -5.33 -1.17 21.63
#